data_AF-A0A1B7LD82-F1
#
_entry.id   AF-A0A1B7LD82-F1
#
_cell.length_a   1.000
_cell.length_b   1.000
_cell.length_c   1.000
_cell.angle_alpha   90.00
_cell.angle_beta   90.00
_cell.angle_gamma   90.00
#
_symmetry.space_group_name_H-M   'P 1'
#
loop_
_entity.id
_entity.type
_entity.pdbx_description
1 polymer ?
#
loop_
_entity_poly.entity_id
_entity_poly.type
_entity_poly.pdbx_seq_one_letter_code
_entity_poly.pdbx_strand_id
1 'polypeptide(L)' 'MDEIKQAILEFAEESKKSKFYFKDMEKAVQKKIPDAKAREIKKAATDLVNAGTLIYYSTGSSTMYGLKGKGITED' A
#
# COMPACT_ATOMS: atom_id res chain seq x y z
N MET A 1 1.00 -6.52 14.50
CA MET A 1 1.35 -5.96 13.17
C MET A 1 1.85 -4.55 13.41
N ASP A 2 2.88 -4.09 12.70
CA ASP A 2 3.36 -2.69 12.80
C ASP A 2 2.20 -1.72 12.49
N GLU A 3 2.04 -0.62 13.24
CA GLU A 3 0.95 0.35 13.05
C GLU A 3 0.89 0.90 11.62
N ILE A 4 2.06 1.10 11.00
CA ILE A 4 2.14 1.54 9.61
C ILE A 4 1.58 0.47 8.67
N LYS A 5 1.89 -0.81 8.92
CA LYS A 5 1.35 -1.93 8.11
C LYS A 5 -0.15 -2.03 8.26
N GLN A 6 -0.68 -1.85 9.47
CA GLN A 6 -2.12 -1.86 9.71
C GLN A 6 -2.82 -0.72 8.97
N ALA A 7 -2.30 0.51 9.06
CA ALA A 7 -2.84 1.66 8.35
C ALA A 7 -2.81 1.48 6.81
N ILE A 8 -1.78 0.82 6.28
CA ILE A 8 -1.71 0.45 4.86
C ILE A 8 -2.80 -0.55 4.49
N LEU A 9 -3.03 -1.59 5.30
CA LEU A 9 -4.07 -2.59 5.03
C LEU A 9 -5.47 -1.99 5.08
N GLU A 10 -5.76 -1.18 6.09
CA GLU A 10 -7.05 -0.48 6.21
C GLU A 10 -7.32 0.38 4.96
N PHE A 11 -6.31 1.14 4.49
CA PHE A 11 -6.43 1.90 3.25
C PHE A 11 -6.68 0.99 2.03
N ALA A 12 -5.96 -0.12 1.92
CA ALA A 12 -6.10 -1.06 0.81
C ALA A 12 -7.48 -1.75 0.78
N GLU A 13 -8.02 -2.08 1.95
CA GLU A 13 -9.35 -2.67 2.15
C GLU A 13 -10.47 -1.67 1.82
N GLU A 14 -10.32 -0.40 2.20
CA GLU A 14 -11.28 0.67 1.90
C GLU A 14 -11.18 1.20 0.46
N SER A 15 -10.03 1.01 -0.21
CA SER A 15 -9.82 1.50 -1.57
C SER A 15 -10.85 0.92 -2.53
N LYS A 16 -11.60 1.79 -3.24
CA LYS A 16 -12.52 1.36 -4.31
C LYS A 16 -11.80 0.82 -5.54
N LYS A 17 -10.51 1.15 -5.71
CA LYS A 17 -9.67 0.71 -6.83
C LYS A 17 -8.86 -0.52 -6.43
N SER A 18 -8.68 -1.46 -7.35
CA SER A 18 -7.83 -2.65 -7.15
C SER A 18 -6.33 -2.30 -7.09
N LYS A 19 -5.94 -1.18 -7.72
CA LYS A 19 -4.58 -0.64 -7.70
C LYS A 19 -4.61 0.84 -7.28
N PHE A 20 -3.64 1.26 -6.47
CA PHE A 20 -3.51 2.61 -5.95
C PHE A 20 -2.04 3.06 -5.93
N TYR A 21 -1.79 4.36 -6.07
CA TYR A 21 -0.43 4.89 -6.06
C TYR A 21 0.15 4.93 -4.64
N PHE A 22 1.49 4.79 -4.54
CA PHE A 22 2.21 4.97 -3.28
C PHE A 22 1.83 6.29 -2.58
N LYS A 23 1.73 7.38 -3.35
CA LYS A 23 1.47 8.72 -2.81
C LYS A 23 0.08 8.85 -2.17
N ASP A 24 -0.91 8.09 -2.64
CA ASP A 24 -2.25 8.10 -2.05
C ASP A 24 -2.27 7.30 -0.74
N MET A 25 -1.62 6.14 -0.75
CA MET A 25 -1.41 5.31 0.45
C MET A 25 -0.60 6.06 1.52
N GLU A 26 0.49 6.72 1.13
CA GLU A 26 1.34 7.53 2.01
C GLU A 26 0.52 8.62 2.72
N LYS A 27 -0.27 9.40 1.98
CA LYS A 27 -1.15 10.41 2.55
C LYS A 27 -2.19 9.81 3.50
N ALA A 28 -2.75 8.64 3.18
CA ALA A 28 -3.72 7.98 4.03
C ALA A 28 -3.09 7.51 5.35
N VAL A 29 -1.89 6.95 5.30
CA VAL A 29 -1.14 6.55 6.49
C VAL A 29 -0.78 7.77 7.32
N GLN A 30 -0.28 8.85 6.71
CA GLN A 30 0.09 10.08 7.43
C GLN A 30 -1.11 10.81 8.07
N LYS A 31 -2.33 10.63 7.56
CA LYS A 31 -3.53 11.13 8.25
C LYS A 31 -3.78 10.42 9.58
N LYS A 32 -3.39 9.15 9.72
CA LYS A 32 -3.52 8.36 10.96
C LYS A 32 -2.27 8.46 11.83
N ILE A 33 -1.10 8.55 11.20
CA ILE A 33 0.22 8.56 11.84
C ILE A 33 1.02 9.74 11.26
N PRO A 34 0.80 10.99 11.74
CA PRO A 34 1.39 12.20 11.14
C PRO A 34 2.91 12.22 11.02
N ASP A 35 3.61 11.55 11.94
CA ASP A 35 5.07 11.49 11.97
C ASP A 35 5.68 10.37 11.11
N ALA A 36 4.84 9.53 10.49
CA ALA A 36 5.30 8.42 9.66
C ALA A 36 6.08 8.92 8.43
N LYS A 37 7.35 8.53 8.33
CA LYS A 37 8.19 8.95 7.22
C LYS A 37 7.88 8.11 5.99
N ALA A 38 7.94 8.74 4.82
CA ALA A 38 7.80 8.09 3.51
C ALA A 38 8.61 6.78 3.38
N ARG A 39 9.85 6.79 3.91
CA ARG A 39 10.76 5.64 3.90
C ARG A 39 10.22 4.46 4.71
N GLU A 40 9.62 4.74 5.87
CA GLU A 40 9.05 3.73 6.77
C GLU A 40 7.79 3.12 6.15
N ILE A 41 6.93 3.97 5.59
CA ILE A 41 5.73 3.54 4.84
C ILE A 41 6.12 2.66 3.65
N LYS A 42 7.14 3.06 2.89
CA LYS A 42 7.64 2.26 1.76
C LYS A 42 8.22 0.92 2.21
N LYS A 43 8.98 0.90 3.30
CA LYS A 43 9.52 -0.34 3.88
C LYS A 43 8.38 -1.28 4.32
N ALA A 44 7.38 -0.74 5.02
CA ALA A 44 6.21 -1.50 5.45
C ALA A 44 5.41 -2.07 4.25
N ALA A 45 5.22 -1.27 3.19
CA ALA A 45 4.58 -1.75 1.97
C ALA A 45 5.40 -2.87 1.30
N THR A 46 6.72 -2.73 1.20
CA THR A 46 7.60 -3.79 0.67
C THR A 46 7.50 -5.07 1.50
N ASP A 47 7.49 -4.97 2.84
CA ASP A 47 7.32 -6.14 3.70
C ASP A 47 5.97 -6.84 3.46
N LEU A 48 4.89 -6.07 3.23
CA LEU A 48 3.57 -6.61 2.89
C LEU A 48 3.54 -7.25 1.49
N VAL A 49 4.32 -6.74 0.54
CA VAL A 49 4.52 -7.37 -0.77
C VAL A 49 5.26 -8.71 -0.61
N ASN A 50 6.34 -8.72 0.17
CA ASN A 50 7.11 -9.94 0.45
C ASN A 50 6.28 -11.00 1.20
N ALA A 51 5.38 -10.56 2.09
CA ALA A 51 4.42 -11.44 2.76
C ALA A 51 3.27 -11.91 1.84
N GLY A 52 3.20 -11.42 0.60
CA GLY A 52 2.15 -11.76 -0.35
C GLY A 52 0.79 -11.14 -0.01
N THR A 53 0.74 -10.15 0.89
CA THR A 53 -0.51 -9.43 1.22
C THR A 53 -0.81 -8.34 0.20
N LEU A 54 0.23 -7.61 -0.23
CA LEU A 54 0.15 -6.63 -1.30
C LEU A 54 0.82 -7.15 -2.57
N ILE A 55 0.42 -6.58 -3.71
CA ILE A 55 1.06 -6.76 -5.00
C ILE A 55 1.65 -5.43 -5.42
N TYR A 56 2.91 -5.43 -5.84
CA TYR A 56 3.59 -4.27 -6.40
C TYR A 56 3.40 -4.20 -7.92
N TYR A 57 3.12 -3.01 -8.44
CA TYR A 57 3.03 -2.73 -9.86
C TYR A 57 3.98 -1.58 -10.22
N SER A 58 4.85 -1.81 -11.20
CA SER A 58 5.71 -0.77 -11.76
C SER A 58 4.92 0.03 -12.81
N THR A 59 4.87 1.35 -12.67
CA THR A 59 4.18 2.24 -13.62
C THR A 59 5.13 3.31 -14.16
N GLY A 60 6.34 2.89 -14.53
CA GLY A 60 7.39 3.77 -15.05
C GLY A 60 7.95 4.69 -13.97
N SER A 61 7.57 5.96 -14.00
CA SER A 61 8.04 6.99 -13.05
C SER A 61 7.40 6.90 -11.66
N SER A 62 6.41 6.02 -11.48
CA SER A 62 5.66 5.86 -10.24
C SER A 62 5.51 4.40 -9.84
N THR A 63 5.01 4.18 -8.63
CA THR A 63 4.78 2.84 -8.07
C THR A 63 3.35 2.73 -7.59
N MET A 64 2.72 1.60 -7.90
CA MET A 64 1.38 1.28 -7.47
C MET A 64 1.40 -0.01 -6.65
N TYR A 65 0.41 -0.14 -5.77
CA TYR A 65 0.17 -1.31 -4.95
C TYR A 65 -1.29 -1.74 -5.09
N GLY A 66 -1.57 -3.01 -4.82
CA GLY A 66 -2.93 -3.53 -4.75
C GLY A 66 -3.02 -4.63 -3.69
N LEU A 67 -4.20 -4.81 -3.11
CA LEU A 67 -4.44 -5.90 -2.16
C LEU A 67 -4.57 -7.22 -2.91
N LYS A 68 -3.81 -8.24 -2.52
CA LYS A 68 -3.91 -9.57 -3.15
C LYS A 68 -5.34 -10.11 -2.99
N GLY A 69 -5.90 -10.66 -4.06
CA GLY A 69 -7.27 -11.19 -4.10
C GLY A 69 -8.36 -10.14 -4.32
N LYS A 70 -8.05 -8.84 -4.29
CA LYS A 70 -9.01 -7.77 -4.56
C LYS A 70 -8.86 -7.27 -6.00
N GLY A 71 -9.75 -7.74 -6.88
CA GLY A 71 -9.86 -7.27 -8.26
C GLY A 71 -8.71 -7.66 -9.18
N ILE A 72 -8.11 -8.84 -8.95
CA ILE A 72 -7.19 -9.47 -9.90
C ILE A 72 -8.05 -10.23 -10.92
N THR A 73 -8.32 -9.63 -12.09
CA THR A 73 -8.17 -10.42 -13.31
C THR A 73 -6.67 -10.50 -13.53
N GLU A 74 -6.14 -11.71 -13.45
CA GLU A 74 -4.76 -11.99 -13.86
C GLU A 74 -4.71 -11.64 -15.35
N ASP A 75 -3.95 -10.61 -15.71
CA ASP A 75 -3.46 -10.48 -17.10
C ASP A 75 -2.40 -11.57 -17.33
#